data_AF-A0A925MXC6-F1
#
_entry.id   AF-A0A925MXC6-F1
#
_cell.length_a   1.000
_cell.length_b   1.000
_cell.length_c   1.000
_cell.angle_alpha   90.00
_cell.angle_beta   90.00
_cell.angle_gamma   90.00
#
_symmetry.space_group_name_H-M   'P 1'
#
loop_
_entity.id
_entity.type
_entity.pdbx_description
1 polymer ?
#
loop_
_entity_poly.entity_id
_entity_poly.type
_entity_poly.pdbx_seq_one_letter_code
_entity_poly.pdbx_strand_id
1 'polypeptide(L)'
;ALKPLVPAGAIQSSQGMAVSADGAALYVASYGYGIARVDLATRAVSRVAADTPAMLDGIDGLARDGGALIAIRNGANPRAILRLTLSADGARIASVETLERANPEWGEPTLGAVCDGVLLYNSDAQWERYPDGPTPDPAVPQRPTRVRALRLRN
;
A
#
# COMPACT_ATOMS: atom_id res chain seq x y z
N ALA A 1 -22.25 4.64 15.41
CA ALA A 1 -22.09 5.37 14.14
C ALA A 1 -20.60 5.64 13.89
N LEU A 2 -20.14 5.51 12.64
CA LEU A 2 -18.77 5.86 12.26
C LEU A 2 -18.59 7.38 12.24
N LYS A 3 -17.37 7.86 12.58
CA LYS A 3 -17.01 9.28 12.56
C LYS A 3 -15.73 9.46 11.73
N PRO A 4 -15.59 10.56 10.96
CA PRO A 4 -14.36 10.85 10.24
C PRO A 4 -13.17 10.96 11.20
N LEU A 5 -12.07 10.26 10.88
CA LEU A 5 -10.81 10.40 11.59
C LEU A 5 -10.10 11.71 11.23
N VAL A 6 -10.08 12.04 9.93
CA VAL A 6 -9.57 13.30 9.36
C VAL A 6 -10.63 13.90 8.42
N PRO A 7 -10.59 15.21 8.13
CA PRO A 7 -11.49 15.83 7.16
C PRO A 7 -11.40 15.18 5.77
N ALA A 8 -12.52 15.16 5.04
CA ALA A 8 -12.52 14.69 3.66
C ALA A 8 -11.54 15.53 2.81
N GLY A 9 -10.77 14.87 1.94
CA GLY A 9 -9.77 15.53 1.10
C GLY A 9 -8.44 15.85 1.79
N ALA A 10 -8.30 15.61 3.10
CA ALA A 10 -7.03 15.82 3.81
C ALA A 10 -5.90 14.91 3.29
N ILE A 11 -6.26 13.71 2.81
CA ILE A 11 -5.34 12.78 2.14
C ILE A 11 -5.98 12.38 0.81
N GLN A 12 -5.44 12.89 -0.29
CA GLN A 12 -5.96 12.63 -1.64
C GLN A 12 -5.61 11.21 -2.11
N SER A 13 -6.52 10.58 -2.87
CA SER A 13 -6.33 9.23 -3.42
C SER A 13 -5.83 8.22 -2.37
N SER A 14 -6.52 8.17 -1.22
CA SER A 14 -6.19 7.24 -0.13
C SER A 14 -6.49 5.81 -0.57
N GLN A 15 -5.49 4.93 -0.48
CA GLN A 15 -5.61 3.51 -0.85
C GLN A 15 -5.47 2.62 0.40
N GLY A 16 -4.44 1.78 0.46
CA GLY A 16 -4.12 0.91 1.59
C GLY A 16 -3.64 1.67 2.82
N MET A 17 -3.79 1.02 3.98
CA MET A 17 -3.46 1.62 5.26
C MET A 17 -2.96 0.57 6.27
N ALA A 18 -2.10 0.99 7.19
CA ALA A 18 -1.53 0.14 8.22
C ALA A 18 -1.37 0.89 9.55
N VAL A 19 -1.75 0.27 10.66
CA VAL A 19 -1.58 0.84 12.01
C VAL A 19 -0.14 0.62 12.48
N SER A 20 0.47 1.62 13.12
CA SER A 20 1.82 1.55 13.70
C SER A 20 1.94 0.46 14.77
N ALA A 21 3.17 0.09 15.11
CA ALA A 21 3.43 -1.00 16.05
C ALA A 21 2.88 -0.75 17.46
N ASP A 22 2.94 0.50 17.90
CA ASP A 22 2.41 0.99 19.18
C ASP A 22 0.92 1.36 19.14
N GLY A 23 0.27 1.26 17.97
CA GLY A 23 -1.13 1.66 17.80
C GLY A 23 -1.38 3.17 17.85
N ALA A 24 -0.34 4.01 17.86
CA ALA A 24 -0.48 5.46 18.01
C ALA A 24 -0.71 6.21 16.68
N ALA A 25 -0.38 5.59 15.54
CA ALA A 25 -0.49 6.21 14.23
C ALA A 25 -1.09 5.28 13.18
N LEU A 26 -1.72 5.88 12.16
CA LEU A 26 -2.18 5.21 10.95
C LEU A 26 -1.35 5.69 9.76
N TYR A 27 -0.68 4.77 9.07
CA TYR A 27 -0.07 5.03 7.78
C TYR A 27 -1.10 4.84 6.68
N VAL A 28 -1.16 5.76 5.73
CA VAL A 28 -2.11 5.75 4.61
C VAL A 28 -1.33 5.97 3.32
N ALA A 29 -1.43 5.02 2.40
CA ALA A 29 -0.94 5.20 1.05
C ALA A 29 -1.77 6.26 0.32
N SER A 30 -1.09 7.19 -0.34
CA SER A 30 -1.69 8.25 -1.13
C SER A 30 -0.96 8.34 -2.46
N TYR A 31 -1.69 8.09 -3.53
CA TYR A 31 -1.11 7.75 -4.84
C TYR A 31 -0.13 8.79 -5.41
N GLY A 32 -0.31 10.09 -5.12
CA GLY A 32 0.62 11.16 -5.54
C GLY A 32 1.40 11.83 -4.41
N TYR A 33 1.15 11.45 -3.15
CA TYR A 33 1.80 12.03 -1.97
C TYR A 33 2.79 11.04 -1.30
N GLY A 34 2.74 9.77 -1.68
CA GLY A 34 3.49 8.70 -1.05
C GLY A 34 2.73 8.13 0.15
N ILE A 35 3.29 8.29 1.36
CA ILE A 35 2.67 7.77 2.58
C ILE A 35 2.39 8.92 3.53
N ALA A 36 1.13 9.09 3.89
CA ALA A 36 0.71 9.96 4.98
C ALA A 36 0.74 9.18 6.30
N ARG A 37 1.07 9.87 7.39
CA ARG A 37 0.97 9.39 8.76
C ARG A 37 -0.08 10.24 9.47
N VAL A 38 -1.06 9.58 10.08
CA VAL A 38 -2.09 10.21 10.89
C VAL A 38 -1.82 9.84 12.34
N ASP A 39 -1.57 10.84 13.18
CA ASP A 39 -1.54 10.64 14.63
C ASP A 39 -2.97 10.38 15.13
N LEU A 40 -3.22 9.24 15.79
CA LEU A 40 -4.58 8.82 16.12
C LEU A 40 -5.18 9.58 17.30
N ALA A 41 -4.35 10.19 18.16
CA ALA A 41 -4.82 10.97 19.29
C ALA A 41 -5.20 12.39 18.86
N THR A 42 -4.32 13.04 18.10
CA THR A 42 -4.44 14.45 17.70
C THR A 42 -5.10 14.63 16.34
N ARG A 43 -5.18 13.56 15.52
CA ARG A 43 -5.65 13.57 14.13
C ARG A 43 -4.77 14.40 13.19
N ALA A 44 -3.56 14.74 13.62
CA ALA A 44 -2.60 15.46 12.81
C ALA A 44 -2.13 14.58 11.64
N VAL A 45 -2.13 15.14 10.44
CA VAL A 45 -1.62 14.49 9.22
C VAL A 45 -0.23 15.04 8.91
N SER A 46 0.73 14.15 8.71
CA SER A 46 2.07 14.48 8.25
C SER A 46 2.54 13.54 7.13
N ARG A 47 3.57 13.95 6.39
CA ARG A 47 4.21 13.08 5.39
C ARG A 47 5.23 12.18 6.08
N VAL A 48 5.29 10.91 5.68
CA VAL A 48 6.44 10.05 5.98
C VAL A 48 7.55 10.41 4.99
N ALA A 49 8.66 10.94 5.52
CA ALA A 49 9.83 11.27 4.70
C ALA A 49 10.64 10.01 4.34
N ALA A 50 11.64 10.12 3.47
CA ALA A 50 12.57 9.02 3.19
C ALA A 50 14.02 9.50 3.33
N ASP A 51 14.87 8.70 3.97
CA ASP A 51 16.32 8.93 4.11
C ASP A 51 17.12 8.51 2.89
N THR A 52 16.50 7.70 2.03
CA THR A 52 17.06 7.17 0.79
C THR A 52 16.11 7.49 -0.36
N PRO A 53 16.60 7.63 -1.62
CA PRO A 53 15.74 7.75 -2.78
C PRO A 53 14.69 6.63 -2.82
N ALA A 54 13.42 7.01 -2.67
CA ALA A 54 12.30 6.10 -2.63
C ALA A 54 11.17 6.64 -3.51
N MET A 55 10.81 5.88 -4.55
CA MET A 55 9.61 6.19 -5.34
C MET A 55 8.39 5.65 -4.60
N LEU A 56 7.84 6.49 -3.72
CA LEU A 56 6.67 6.21 -2.88
C LEU A 56 5.34 6.54 -3.58
N ASP A 57 5.38 7.23 -4.72
CA ASP A 57 4.19 7.48 -5.52
C ASP A 57 3.68 6.17 -6.14
N GLY A 58 2.37 6.09 -6.39
CA GLY A 58 1.72 4.92 -6.98
C GLY A 58 1.60 3.72 -6.03
N ILE A 59 1.82 3.90 -4.72
CA ILE A 59 1.54 2.85 -3.72
C ILE A 59 0.02 2.73 -3.58
N ASP A 60 -0.45 1.49 -3.68
CA ASP A 60 -1.85 1.10 -3.51
C ASP A 60 -1.99 0.31 -2.21
N GLY A 61 -1.44 -0.90 -2.13
CA GLY A 61 -1.49 -1.71 -0.92
C GLY A 61 -0.46 -1.29 0.14
N LEU A 62 -0.86 -1.32 1.42
CA LEU A 62 0.03 -1.10 2.55
C LEU A 62 -0.33 -2.05 3.70
N ALA A 63 0.65 -2.77 4.22
CA ALA A 63 0.49 -3.67 5.38
C ALA A 63 1.70 -3.55 6.31
N ARG A 64 1.54 -3.85 7.60
CA ARG A 64 2.66 -3.81 8.56
C ARG A 64 3.31 -5.19 8.72
N ASP A 65 4.64 -5.23 8.75
CA ASP A 65 5.44 -6.37 9.21
C ASP A 65 6.50 -5.86 10.21
N GLY A 66 6.22 -6.00 11.50
CA GLY A 66 7.11 -5.49 12.55
C GLY A 66 7.31 -3.98 12.45
N GLY A 67 8.58 -3.54 12.40
CA GLY A 67 8.96 -2.14 12.23
C GLY A 67 9.00 -1.66 10.76
N ALA A 68 8.46 -2.45 9.83
CA ALA A 68 8.41 -2.10 8.41
C ALA A 68 6.98 -2.06 7.88
N LEU A 69 6.82 -1.35 6.77
CA LEU A 69 5.64 -1.40 5.92
C LEU A 69 5.95 -2.23 4.68
N ILE A 70 5.05 -3.14 4.32
CA ILE A 70 5.05 -3.82 3.04
C ILE A 70 4.14 -3.03 2.12
N ALA A 71 4.73 -2.41 1.09
CA ALA A 71 4.04 -1.55 0.13
C ALA A 71 3.90 -2.27 -1.21
N ILE A 72 2.69 -2.28 -1.74
CA ILE A 72 2.37 -2.82 -3.07
C ILE A 72 2.17 -1.61 -3.99
N ARG A 73 3.06 -1.44 -4.97
CA ARG A 73 3.08 -0.30 -5.89
C ARG A 73 2.67 -0.75 -7.29
N ASN A 74 1.45 -0.41 -7.69
CA ASN A 74 0.90 -0.64 -9.03
C ASN A 74 0.93 0.59 -9.94
N GLY A 75 1.11 1.79 -9.39
CA GLY A 75 1.06 3.03 -10.17
C GLY A 75 2.32 3.39 -10.95
N ALA A 76 3.30 2.51 -10.96
CA ALA A 76 4.52 2.66 -11.73
C ALA A 76 4.82 1.37 -12.51
N ASN A 77 5.51 1.50 -13.63
CA ASN A 77 6.01 0.38 -14.43
C ASN A 77 7.56 0.34 -14.35
N PRO A 78 8.18 -0.73 -13.83
CA PRO A 78 7.56 -1.96 -13.33
C PRO A 78 6.90 -1.81 -11.96
N ARG A 79 5.78 -2.53 -11.80
CA ARG A 79 5.10 -2.72 -10.51
C ARG A 79 6.00 -3.49 -9.54
N ALA A 80 5.84 -3.25 -8.24
CA ALA A 80 6.72 -3.82 -7.22
C ALA A 80 6.03 -4.04 -5.88
N ILE A 81 6.52 -5.01 -5.11
CA ILE A 81 6.28 -5.16 -3.69
C ILE A 81 7.58 -4.76 -2.98
N LEU A 82 7.48 -3.80 -2.06
CA LEU A 82 8.60 -3.19 -1.37
C LEU A 82 8.47 -3.42 0.13
N ARG A 83 9.58 -3.64 0.81
CA ARG A 83 9.70 -3.48 2.25
C ARG A 83 10.29 -2.10 2.54
N LEU A 84 9.56 -1.30 3.31
CA LEU A 84 9.93 0.04 3.74
C LEU A 84 10.21 -0.02 5.24
N THR A 85 11.48 -0.06 5.62
CA THR A 85 11.87 -0.05 7.04
C THR A 85 11.69 1.34 7.60
N LEU A 86 10.97 1.47 8.72
CA LEU A 86 10.71 2.75 9.36
C LEU A 86 11.86 3.13 10.31
N SER A 87 12.07 4.43 10.50
CA SER A 87 12.81 4.97 11.65
C SER A 87 12.13 4.58 12.96
N ALA A 88 12.86 4.65 14.08
CA ALA A 88 12.34 4.26 15.40
C ALA A 88 11.10 5.05 15.83
N ASP A 89 11.00 6.33 15.44
CA ASP A 89 9.83 7.19 15.67
C ASP A 89 8.70 6.99 14.64
N GLY A 90 8.92 6.15 13.62
CA GLY A 90 7.97 5.85 12.56
C GLY A 90 7.69 7.02 11.61
N ALA A 91 8.49 8.09 11.63
CA ALA A 91 8.27 9.29 10.82
C ALA A 91 8.99 9.26 9.46
N ARG A 92 9.94 8.34 9.27
CA ARG A 92 10.79 8.27 8.07
C ARG A 92 10.93 6.83 7.57
N ILE A 93 11.13 6.67 6.26
CA ILE A 93 11.61 5.44 5.64
C ILE A 93 13.14 5.46 5.72
N ALA A 94 13.68 4.61 6.59
CA ALA A 94 15.12 4.46 6.78
C ALA A 94 15.77 3.62 5.67
N SER A 95 15.06 2.62 5.13
CA SER A 95 15.55 1.81 4.01
C SER A 95 14.41 1.26 3.15
N VAL A 96 14.73 0.97 1.89
CA VAL A 96 13.83 0.36 0.91
C VAL A 96 14.47 -0.92 0.39
N GLU A 97 13.75 -2.03 0.49
CA GLU A 97 14.10 -3.30 -0.12
C GLU A 97 13.01 -3.69 -1.13
N THR A 98 13.41 -4.15 -2.31
CA THR A 98 12.47 -4.70 -3.29
C THR A 98 12.31 -6.18 -3.03
N LEU A 99 11.12 -6.61 -2.63
CA LEU A 99 10.80 -8.02 -2.37
C LEU A 99 10.43 -8.77 -3.65
N GLU A 100 9.66 -8.12 -4.53
CA GLU A 100 9.25 -8.68 -5.81
C GLU A 100 9.02 -7.53 -6.80
N ARG A 101 9.41 -7.70 -8.07
CA ARG A 101 9.26 -6.65 -9.10
C ARG A 101 9.04 -7.28 -10.47
N ALA A 102 8.19 -6.66 -11.27
CA ALA A 102 7.94 -7.07 -12.65
C ALA A 102 7.58 -8.56 -12.80
N ASN A 103 6.83 -9.13 -11.85
CA ASN A 103 6.45 -10.53 -11.97
C ASN A 103 5.54 -10.72 -13.21
N PRO A 104 5.92 -11.59 -14.17
CA PRO A 104 5.16 -11.81 -15.41
C PRO A 104 3.78 -12.46 -15.19
N GLU A 105 3.54 -13.04 -14.02
CA GLU A 105 2.24 -13.61 -13.63
C GLU A 105 1.27 -12.57 -13.07
N TRP A 106 1.72 -11.34 -12.78
CA TRP A 106 0.85 -10.28 -12.29
C TRP A 106 -0.02 -9.69 -13.39
N GLY A 107 -1.29 -9.47 -13.07
CA GLY A 107 -2.18 -8.62 -13.86
C GLY A 107 -2.11 -7.18 -13.37
N GLU A 108 -2.57 -6.92 -12.15
CA GLU A 108 -2.34 -5.69 -11.38
C GLU A 108 -2.41 -5.99 -9.88
N PRO A 109 -1.29 -5.98 -9.15
CA PRO A 109 -1.28 -6.25 -7.72
C PRO A 109 -1.77 -5.04 -6.91
N THR A 110 -2.68 -5.25 -5.95
CA THR A 110 -3.28 -4.17 -5.15
C THR A 110 -3.16 -4.44 -3.65
N LEU A 111 -4.26 -4.52 -2.89
CA LEU A 111 -4.22 -4.64 -1.44
C LEU A 111 -3.86 -6.05 -0.98
N GLY A 112 -3.32 -6.13 0.23
CA GLY A 112 -2.97 -7.37 0.89
C GLY A 112 -2.86 -7.22 2.40
N ALA A 113 -2.71 -8.34 3.09
CA ALA A 113 -2.52 -8.40 4.53
C ALA A 113 -1.33 -9.29 4.87
N VAL A 114 -0.64 -8.97 5.97
CA VAL A 114 0.45 -9.77 6.49
C VAL A 114 -0.05 -10.60 7.67
N CYS A 115 0.21 -11.91 7.63
CA CYS A 115 -0.04 -12.85 8.71
C CYS A 115 1.13 -13.83 8.79
N ASP A 116 1.69 -14.04 9.98
CA ASP A 116 2.78 -14.99 10.25
C ASP A 116 3.98 -14.89 9.28
N GLY A 117 4.35 -13.66 8.90
CA GLY A 117 5.45 -13.40 7.97
C GLY A 117 5.15 -13.80 6.53
N VAL A 118 3.88 -13.87 6.15
CA VAL A 118 3.42 -14.06 4.77
C VAL A 118 2.53 -12.88 4.40
N LEU A 119 2.82 -12.25 3.27
CA LEU A 119 1.90 -11.34 2.61
C LEU A 119 0.93 -12.15 1.74
N LEU A 120 -0.36 -12.08 2.03
CA LEU A 120 -1.42 -12.52 1.12
C LEU A 120 -1.98 -11.29 0.41
N TYR A 121 -1.94 -11.27 -0.92
CA TYR A 121 -2.31 -10.10 -1.70
C TYR A 121 -3.08 -10.45 -2.98
N ASN A 122 -3.94 -9.53 -3.42
CA ASN A 122 -4.54 -9.58 -4.74
C ASN A 122 -3.45 -9.23 -5.77
N SER A 123 -3.08 -10.18 -6.64
CA SER A 123 -2.07 -9.98 -7.68
C SER A 123 -2.66 -9.60 -9.04
N ASP A 124 -3.98 -9.57 -9.15
CA ASP A 124 -4.72 -9.35 -10.39
C ASP A 124 -6.10 -8.73 -10.10
N ALA A 125 -6.10 -7.43 -9.80
CA ALA A 125 -7.30 -6.64 -9.53
C ALA A 125 -8.12 -6.33 -10.78
N GLN A 126 -7.52 -6.44 -11.96
CA GLN A 126 -8.19 -6.32 -13.26
C GLN A 126 -8.83 -4.94 -13.51
N TRP A 127 -8.27 -3.86 -12.96
CA TRP A 127 -8.80 -2.49 -13.15
C TRP A 127 -8.90 -2.09 -14.63
N GLU A 128 -8.10 -2.70 -15.51
CA GLU A 128 -8.21 -2.50 -16.97
C GLU A 128 -9.56 -2.92 -17.55
N ARG A 129 -10.36 -3.70 -16.81
CA ARG A 129 -11.71 -4.13 -17.19
C ARG A 129 -12.79 -3.17 -16.71
N TYR A 130 -12.43 -2.12 -15.99
CA TYR A 130 -13.32 -1.17 -15.32
C TYR A 130 -12.97 0.28 -15.71
N PRO A 131 -12.98 0.62 -17.01
CA PRO A 131 -12.46 1.91 -17.48
C PRO A 131 -13.26 3.12 -16.95
N ASP A 132 -14.57 2.95 -16.76
CA ASP A 132 -15.51 4.03 -16.41
C ASP A 132 -16.10 3.85 -15.00
N GLY A 133 -15.41 3.13 -14.11
CA GLY A 133 -15.82 2.91 -12.73
C GLY A 133 -16.30 1.48 -12.46
N PRO A 134 -17.26 1.26 -11.55
CA PRO A 134 -17.53 -0.08 -11.00
C PRO A 134 -18.18 -1.07 -11.98
N THR A 135 -18.63 -0.60 -13.15
CA THR A 135 -19.23 -1.43 -14.18
C THR A 135 -18.13 -1.98 -15.09
N PRO A 136 -18.01 -3.30 -15.25
CA PRO A 136 -17.01 -3.88 -16.12
C PRO A 136 -17.37 -3.64 -17.60
N ASP A 137 -16.34 -3.53 -18.44
CA ASP A 137 -16.49 -3.51 -19.89
C ASP A 137 -17.08 -4.86 -20.38
N PRO A 138 -18.28 -4.88 -20.98
CA PRO A 138 -18.91 -6.10 -21.46
C PRO A 138 -18.12 -6.78 -22.59
N ALA A 139 -17.26 -6.05 -23.30
CA ALA A 139 -16.40 -6.59 -24.35
C ALA A 139 -15.18 -7.35 -23.81
N VAL A 140 -14.86 -7.20 -22.51
CA VAL A 140 -13.61 -7.70 -21.93
C VAL A 140 -13.92 -8.59 -20.72
N PRO A 141 -14.27 -9.88 -20.93
CA PRO A 141 -14.76 -10.77 -19.87
C PRO A 141 -13.80 -10.91 -18.71
N GLN A 142 -14.30 -10.76 -17.48
CA GLN A 142 -13.51 -10.94 -16.26
C GLN A 142 -12.83 -12.31 -16.23
N ARG A 143 -11.62 -12.37 -15.67
CA ARG A 143 -10.91 -13.62 -15.38
C ARG A 143 -10.87 -13.88 -13.87
N PRO A 144 -10.51 -15.09 -13.42
CA PRO A 144 -10.31 -15.33 -12.00
C PRO A 144 -9.24 -14.40 -11.42
N THR A 145 -9.59 -13.68 -10.35
CA THR A 145 -8.61 -12.88 -9.59
C THR A 145 -7.67 -13.82 -8.84
N ARG A 146 -6.38 -13.59 -9.00
CA ARG A 146 -5.33 -14.37 -8.32
C ARG A 146 -4.98 -13.73 -6.98
N VAL A 147 -5.10 -14.51 -5.92
CA VAL A 147 -4.52 -14.19 -4.61
C VAL A 147 -3.21 -14.96 -4.49
N ARG A 148 -2.10 -14.25 -4.23
CA ARG A 148 -0.77 -14.84 -4.10
C ARG A 148 -0.25 -14.68 -2.68
N ALA A 149 0.66 -15.58 -2.31
CA ALA A 149 1.39 -15.54 -1.07
C ALA A 149 2.86 -15.19 -1.35
N LEU A 150 3.41 -14.24 -0.60
CA LEU A 150 4.83 -13.90 -0.60
C LEU A 150 5.37 -14.05 0.82
N ARG A 151 6.32 -14.96 1.01
CA ARG A 151 7.02 -15.12 2.29
C ARG A 151 7.93 -13.90 2.52
N LEU A 152 7.81 -13.28 3.69
CA LEU A 152 8.50 -12.03 4.03
C LEU A 152 9.80 -12.25 4.82
N ARG A 153 9.98 -13.44 5.39
CA ARG A 153 11.20 -13.86 6.10
C ARG A 153 11.60 -15.24 5.61
N ASN A 154 12.88 -15.42 5.31
CA ASN A 154 13.47 -16.74 5.14
C ASN A 154 13.45 -17.50 6.46
#